data_AF-A0A3C1WWG7-F1
#
_entry.id   AF-A0A3C1WWG7-F1
#
_cell.length_a   1.000
_cell.length_b   1.000
_cell.length_c   1.000
_cell.angle_alpha   90.00
_cell.angle_beta   90.00
_cell.angle_gamma   90.00
#
_symmetry.space_group_name_H-M   'P 1'
#
loop_
_entity.id
_entity.type
_entity.pdbx_description
1 polymer ?
#
loop_
_entity_poly.entity_id
_entity_poly.type
_entity_poly.pdbx_seq_one_letter_code
_entity_poly.pdbx_strand_id
1 'polypeptide(L)' 'MIIDFKILDKRIEEMLPNYASPGSAGLDLRACTENVQTINPGETFL' A
#
# COMPACT_ATOMS: atom_id res chain seq x y z
N MET A 1 -15.52 13.85 -1.79
CA MET A 1 -14.15 14.32 -2.13
C MET A 1 -13.60 13.33 -3.14
N ILE A 2 -13.05 13.81 -4.25
CA ILE A 2 -12.40 12.97 -5.27
C ILE A 2 -10.91 13.24 -5.14
N ILE A 3 -10.11 12.17 -5.08
CA ILE A 3 -8.65 12.26 -4.98
C ILE A 3 -8.08 11.68 -6.27
N ASP A 4 -7.31 12.48 -6.98
CA ASP A 4 -6.60 12.03 -8.18
C ASP A 4 -5.38 11.20 -7.77
N PHE A 5 -5.16 10.08 -8.46
CA PHE A 5 -4.00 9.23 -8.25
C PHE A 5 -3.47 8.68 -9.58
N LYS A 6 -2.21 8.25 -9.57
CA LYS A 6 -1.56 7.59 -10.70
C LYS A 6 -0.91 6.29 -10.24
N ILE A 7 -1.16 5.21 -10.96
CA ILE A 7 -0.51 3.93 -10.74
C ILE A 7 0.90 4.01 -11.33
N LEU A 8 1.92 3.78 -10.49
CA LEU A 8 3.33 3.82 -10.89
C LEU A 8 3.89 2.43 -11.18
N ASP A 9 3.38 1.41 -10.49
CA ASP A 9 3.77 0.01 -10.67
C ASP A 9 2.53 -0.82 -11.06
N LYS A 10 2.64 -1.57 -12.15
CA LYS A 10 1.53 -2.37 -12.71
C LYS A 10 1.02 -3.44 -11.75
N ARG A 11 1.85 -3.94 -10.84
CA ARG A 11 1.46 -4.96 -9.85
C ARG A 11 0.36 -4.46 -8.91
N ILE A 12 0.22 -3.15 -8.75
CA ILE A 12 -0.80 -2.53 -7.91
C ILE A 12 -2.19 -2.49 -8.55
N GLU A 13 -2.30 -2.65 -9.87
CA GLU A 13 -3.60 -2.56 -10.58
C GLU A 13 -4.63 -3.55 -10.03
N GLU A 14 -4.19 -4.74 -9.64
CA GLU A 14 -5.04 -5.80 -9.07
C GLU A 14 -5.25 -5.67 -7.55
N MET A 15 -4.52 -4.75 -6.89
CA MET A 15 -4.45 -4.62 -5.44
C MET A 15 -4.62 -3.17 -4.98
N LEU A 16 -5.51 -2.44 -5.66
CA LEU A 16 -5.79 -1.05 -5.30
C LEU A 16 -6.26 -0.93 -3.84
N PRO A 17 -5.73 0.06 -3.09
CA PRO A 17 -6.19 0.32 -1.75
C PRO A 17 -7.69 0.63 -1.69
N ASN A 18 -8.37 0.13 -0.66
CA ASN A 18 -9.79 0.36 -0.44
C ASN A 18 -10.11 0.48 1.05
N TYR A 19 -11.25 1.10 1.36
CA TYR A 19 -11.79 1.13 2.70
C TYR A 19 -12.43 -0.23 3.02
N ALA A 20 -12.05 -0.84 4.14
CA ALA A 20 -12.55 -2.15 4.54
C ALA A 20 -14.07 -2.17 4.80
N SER A 21 -14.63 -1.04 5.22
CA SER A 21 -16.07 -0.83 5.46
C SER A 21 -16.46 0.64 5.33
N PRO A 22 -17.76 0.98 5.18
CA PRO A 22 -18.20 2.37 5.05
C PRO A 22 -17.82 3.30 6.22
N GLY A 23 -17.64 2.74 7.43
CA GLY A 23 -17.25 3.50 8.62
C GLY A 23 -15.73 3.62 8.82
N SER A 24 -14.91 3.14 7.87
CA SER A 24 -13.46 3.14 8.02
C SER A 24 -12.91 4.56 7.85
N ALA A 25 -12.05 4.97 8.79
CA ALA A 25 -11.41 6.29 8.75
C ALA A 25 -10.13 6.33 7.90
N GLY A 26 -9.56 5.17 7.56
CA GLY A 26 -8.29 5.05 6.85
C GLY A 26 -8.32 3.95 5.79
N LEU A 27 -7.29 3.95 4.96
CA LEU A 27 -7.12 3.07 3.82
C LEU A 27 -5.75 2.40 3.89
N ASP A 28 -5.72 1.09 3.73
CA ASP A 28 -4.52 0.30 3.93
C ASP A 28 -3.57 0.43 2.73
N LEU A 29 -2.31 0.76 3.00
CA LEU A 29 -1.22 0.71 2.03
C LEU A 29 -0.53 -0.65 2.09
N ARG A 30 -0.01 -1.11 0.94
CA ARG A 30 0.66 -2.40 0.80
C ARG A 30 2.07 -2.19 0.30
N ALA A 31 3.02 -2.97 0.84
CA ALA A 31 4.40 -2.97 0.38
C ALA A 31 4.47 -3.49 -1.07
N CYS A 32 5.01 -2.67 -1.97
CA CYS A 32 5.17 -3.02 -3.39
C CYS A 32 6.62 -3.44 -3.68
N THR A 33 7.14 -4.42 -2.92
CA THR A 33 8.52 -4.89 -3.07
C THR A 33 8.60 -6.05 -4.06
N GLU A 34 9.74 -6.19 -4.75
CA GLU A 34 9.96 -7.33 -5.67
C GLU A 34 10.23 -8.62 -4.91
N ASN A 35 10.88 -8.51 -3.76
CA ASN A 35 11.32 -9.63 -2.94
C ASN A 35 10.84 -9.46 -1.49
N VAL A 36 10.87 -10.57 -0.74
CA VAL A 36 10.64 -10.57 0.70
C VAL A 36 11.78 -9.82 1.39
N GLN A 37 11.43 -8.88 2.27
CA GLN A 37 12.40 -8.13 3.06
C GLN A 37 12.35 -8.59 4.53
N THR A 38 13.47 -9.10 5.05
CA THR A 38 13.67 -9.28 6.49
C THR A 38 14.11 -7.94 7.09
N ILE A 39 13.44 -7.50 8.17
CA ILE A 39 13.80 -6.27 8.90
C ILE A 39 14.29 -6.69 10.28
N ASN A 40 15.55 -6.39 10.60
CA ASN A 40 16.15 -6.72 11.89
C ASN A 40 15.82 -5.66 12.96
N PRO A 41 16.04 -5.95 14.26
CA PRO A 41 15.82 -4.97 15.32
C PRO A 41 16.62 -3.67 15.10
N GLY A 42 15.92 -2.53 15.11
CA GLY A 42 16.51 -1.20 14.88
C GLY A 42 16.74 -0.83 13.41
N GLU A 43 16.47 -1.74 12.47
CA GLU A 43 16.59 -1.49 11.04
C GLU A 43 15.37 -0.72 10.51
N THR A 44 15.59 0.13 9.51
CA THR A 44 14.52 0.85 8.79
C THR A 44 14.67 0.59 7.30
N PHE A 45 13.56 0.29 6.64
CA PHE A 45 13.49 0.07 5.21
C PHE A 45 12.40 0.97 4.62
N LEU A 46 12.65 1.56 3.45
CA LEU A 46 11.73 2.42 2.71
C LEU A 46 11.28 1.72 1.43
#